data_AF-A0A353LLU0-F1
#
_entry.id   AF-A0A353LLU0-F1
#
_cell.length_a   1.000
_cell.length_b   1.000
_cell.length_c   1.000
_cell.angle_alpha   90.00
_cell.angle_beta   90.00
_cell.angle_gamma   90.00
#
_symmetry.space_group_name_H-M   'P 1'
#
loop_
_entity.id
_entity.type
_entity.pdbx_description
1 polymer ?
#
loop_
_entity_poly.entity_id
_entity_poly.type
_entity_poly.pdbx_seq_one_letter_code
_entity_poly.pdbx_strand_id
1 'polypeptide(L)'
;MTLPRLIMFDMDDTLISSYRGEPKTVWERTLAPFEAELANVTVAAAAEAIFAAAQRFWSDSTRHREGRLDLARTRSEITHQGLSAAGIA
;
A
#
# COMPACT_ATOMS: atom_id res chain seq x y z
N MET A 1 28.22 -32.59 10.64
CA MET A 1 26.90 -32.15 10.17
C MET A 1 27.09 -31.50 8.81
N THR A 2 26.32 -31.89 7.79
CA THR A 2 26.36 -31.30 6.45
C THR A 2 25.40 -30.12 6.36
N LEU A 3 25.89 -28.99 5.84
CA LEU A 3 25.09 -27.78 5.65
C LEU A 3 24.23 -27.88 4.37
N PRO A 4 23.10 -27.14 4.31
CA PRO A 4 22.30 -27.05 3.10
C PRO A 4 23.10 -26.44 1.95
N ARG A 5 22.93 -27.00 0.75
CA ARG A 5 23.59 -26.53 -0.48
C ARG A 5 23.05 -25.21 -1.02
N LEU A 6 21.84 -24.82 -0.61
CA LEU A 6 21.16 -23.62 -1.04
C LEU A 6 20.26 -23.12 0.09
N ILE A 7 20.21 -21.80 0.26
CA ILE A 7 19.22 -21.12 1.07
C ILE A 7 18.61 -20.03 0.18
N MET A 8 17.29 -20.02 0.05
CA MET A 8 16.56 -18.91 -0.58
C MET A 8 16.06 -17.98 0.51
N PHE A 9 16.36 -16.70 0.35
CA PHE A 9 15.78 -15.62 1.13
C PHE A 9 14.82 -14.87 0.23
N ASP A 10 13.64 -14.58 0.76
CA ASP A 10 12.80 -13.53 0.19
C ASP A 10 13.50 -12.17 0.37
N MET A 11 13.20 -11.21 -0.48
CA MET A 11 13.83 -9.90 -0.46
C MET A 11 13.04 -8.92 0.40
N ASP A 12 11.76 -8.76 0.09
CA ASP A 12 10.84 -7.82 0.74
C ASP A 12 10.46 -8.28 2.14
N ASP A 13 10.54 -7.37 3.11
CA ASP A 13 10.31 -7.58 4.54
C ASP A 13 11.05 -8.79 5.16
N THR A 14 12.05 -9.32 4.46
CA THR A 14 12.97 -10.37 4.91
C THR A 14 14.41 -9.87 4.93
N LEU A 15 14.89 -9.29 3.82
CA LEU A 15 16.23 -8.67 3.72
C LEU A 15 16.16 -7.15 3.66
N ILE A 16 15.13 -6.60 3.01
CA ILE A 16 14.90 -5.17 2.84
C ILE A 16 13.55 -4.86 3.46
N SER A 17 13.49 -3.85 4.33
CA SER A 17 12.20 -3.40 4.85
C SER A 17 11.47 -2.61 3.76
N SER A 18 10.34 -3.14 3.31
CA SER A 18 9.51 -2.54 2.26
C SER A 18 8.74 -1.32 2.79
N TYR A 19 8.66 -1.17 4.12
CA TYR A 19 7.97 -0.07 4.81
C TYR A 19 8.91 0.94 5.49
N ARG A 20 10.23 0.77 5.40
CA ARG A 20 11.18 1.77 5.92
C ARG A 20 11.18 3.07 5.11
N GLY A 21 10.87 2.99 3.81
CA GLY A 21 10.67 4.17 2.97
C GLY A 21 9.24 4.66 3.18
N GLU A 22 9.09 5.82 3.83
CA GLU A 22 7.82 6.43 4.24
C GLU A 22 6.73 6.27 3.16
N PRO A 23 5.84 5.26 3.25
CA PRO A 23 4.90 4.96 2.18
C PRO A 23 3.93 6.11 1.94
N LYS A 24 3.67 6.88 2.99
CA LYS A 24 2.88 8.11 2.97
C LYS A 24 3.53 9.18 2.10
N THR A 25 4.83 9.40 2.22
CA THR A 25 5.58 10.37 1.42
C THR A 25 5.55 10.02 -0.08
N VAL A 26 5.55 8.73 -0.43
CA VAL A 26 5.38 8.29 -1.83
C VAL A 26 3.96 8.60 -2.32
N TRP A 27 2.94 8.32 -1.50
CA TRP A 27 1.56 8.68 -1.82
C TRP A 27 1.34 10.18 -1.94
N GLU A 28 1.90 10.97 -1.02
CA GLU A 28 1.85 12.44 -1.07
C GLU A 28 2.44 12.97 -2.38
N ARG A 29 3.62 12.49 -2.79
CA ARG A 29 4.24 12.86 -4.07
C ARG A 29 3.41 12.44 -5.28
N THR A 30 2.71 11.32 -5.17
CA THR A 30 1.84 10.79 -6.23
C THR A 30 0.55 11.60 -6.35
N LEU A 31 0.01 12.05 -5.23
CA LEU A 31 -1.24 12.82 -5.14
C LEU A 31 -1.03 14.32 -5.35
N ALA A 32 0.17 14.85 -5.12
CA ALA A 32 0.48 16.28 -5.26
C ALA A 32 0.03 16.90 -6.61
N PRO A 33 0.19 16.23 -7.77
CA PRO A 33 -0.31 16.78 -9.04
C PRO A 33 -1.83 16.92 -9.11
N PHE A 34 -2.57 16.21 -8.26
CA PHE A 34 -4.04 16.15 -8.25
C PHE A 34 -4.63 16.97 -7.10
N GLU A 35 -3.87 17.84 -6.44
CA GLU A 35 -4.32 18.61 -5.27
C GLU A 35 -5.64 19.36 -5.51
N ALA A 36 -5.82 19.94 -6.70
CA ALA A 36 -7.05 20.65 -7.08
C ALA A 36 -8.29 19.73 -7.19
N GLU A 37 -8.08 18.42 -7.34
CA GLU A 37 -9.12 17.41 -7.54
C GLU A 37 -9.48 16.68 -6.24
N LEU A 38 -8.66 16.81 -5.19
CA LEU A 38 -8.93 16.23 -3.86
C LEU A 38 -10.04 16.97 -3.08
N ALA A 39 -10.80 17.83 -3.76
CA ALA A 39 -11.93 18.60 -3.25
C ALA A 39 -11.59 19.36 -1.95
N ASN A 40 -11.97 18.79 -0.79
CA ASN A 40 -11.90 19.40 0.53
C ASN A 40 -10.98 18.65 1.50
N VAL A 41 -10.10 17.78 1.01
CA VAL A 41 -9.06 17.14 1.83
C VAL A 41 -7.66 17.48 1.33
N THR A 42 -6.71 17.51 2.25
CA THR A 42 -5.31 17.75 1.91
C THR A 42 -4.68 16.50 1.29
N VAL A 43 -3.62 16.70 0.49
CA VAL A 43 -2.79 15.61 -0.06
C VAL A 43 -2.33 14.64 1.03
N ALA A 44 -1.89 15.15 2.18
CA ALA A 44 -1.47 14.35 3.32
C ALA A 44 -2.62 13.52 3.92
N ALA A 45 -3.83 14.11 4.05
CA ALA A 45 -4.99 13.40 4.56
C ALA A 45 -5.44 12.27 3.61
N ALA A 46 -5.41 12.52 2.29
CA ALA A 46 -5.70 11.50 1.29
C ALA A 46 -4.64 10.37 1.30
N ALA A 47 -3.36 10.71 1.40
CA ALA A 47 -2.27 9.73 1.53
C ALA A 47 -2.41 8.86 2.79
N GLU A 48 -2.75 9.46 3.93
CA GLU A 48 -3.03 8.72 5.18
C GLU A 48 -4.24 7.78 5.03
N ALA A 49 -5.31 8.23 4.38
CA ALA A 49 -6.50 7.42 4.15
C ALA A 49 -6.21 6.19 3.27
N ILE A 50 -5.43 6.36 2.19
CA ILE A 50 -4.99 5.24 1.33
C ILE A 50 -4.07 4.29 2.12
N PHE A 51 -3.14 4.82 2.92
CA PHE A 51 -2.27 4.00 3.75
C PHE A 51 -3.04 3.17 4.79
N ALA A 52 -4.03 3.78 5.44
CA ALA A 52 -4.91 3.09 6.38
C ALA A 52 -5.78 2.02 5.70
N ALA A 53 -6.29 2.29 4.49
CA ALA A 53 -7.01 1.30 3.68
C ALA A 53 -6.11 0.10 3.32
N ALA A 54 -4.87 0.37 2.91
CA ALA A 54 -3.89 -0.67 2.61
C ALA A 54 -3.62 -1.56 3.84
N GLN A 55 -3.36 -0.95 5.01
CA GLN A 55 -3.14 -1.71 6.25
C GLN A 55 -4.34 -2.61 6.60
N ARG A 56 -5.58 -2.10 6.47
CA ARG A 56 -6.79 -2.90 6.71
C ARG A 56 -7.01 -4.01 5.68
N PHE A 57 -6.63 -3.79 4.43
CA PHE A 57 -6.74 -4.80 3.39
C PHE A 57 -5.75 -5.94 3.65
N TRP A 58 -4.48 -5.59 3.87
CA TRP A 58 -3.41 -6.56 4.03
C TRP A 58 -3.40 -7.26 5.40
N SER A 59 -4.07 -6.74 6.42
CA SER A 59 -4.18 -7.41 7.72
C SER A 59 -5.09 -8.65 7.72
N ASP A 60 -5.92 -8.82 6.69
CA ASP A 60 -6.80 -9.97 6.55
C ASP A 60 -6.12 -11.07 5.72
N SER A 61 -5.98 -12.26 6.29
CA SER A 61 -5.23 -13.36 5.68
C SER A 61 -5.80 -13.86 4.36
N THR A 62 -7.13 -13.77 4.17
CA THR A 62 -7.79 -14.19 2.93
C THR A 62 -7.54 -13.16 1.84
N ARG A 63 -7.85 -11.89 2.13
CA ARG A 63 -7.58 -10.77 1.19
C ARG A 63 -6.10 -10.65 0.86
N HIS A 64 -5.23 -10.89 1.84
CA HIS A 64 -3.78 -10.90 1.65
C HIS A 64 -3.32 -11.96 0.65
N ARG A 65 -3.91 -13.16 0.69
CA ARG A 65 -3.62 -14.24 -0.26
C ARG A 65 -4.22 -13.95 -1.64
N GLU A 66 -5.51 -13.62 -1.69
CA GLU A 66 -6.24 -13.46 -2.94
C GLU A 66 -5.81 -12.21 -3.71
N GLY A 67 -5.55 -11.11 -3.00
CA GLY A 67 -5.09 -9.87 -3.61
C GLY A 67 -3.73 -9.99 -4.31
N ARG A 68 -2.90 -10.96 -3.91
CA ARG A 68 -1.61 -11.24 -4.58
C ARG A 68 -1.77 -11.94 -5.93
N LEU A 69 -2.94 -12.53 -6.22
CA LEU A 69 -3.21 -13.14 -7.52
C LEU A 69 -3.40 -12.09 -8.62
N ASP A 70 -3.84 -10.89 -8.24
CA ASP A 70 -3.98 -9.74 -9.14
C ASP A 70 -3.67 -8.44 -8.38
N LEU A 71 -2.39 -8.10 -8.33
CA LEU A 71 -1.89 -6.93 -7.63
C LEU A 71 -2.36 -5.62 -8.25
N ALA A 72 -2.58 -5.56 -9.57
CA ALA A 72 -2.99 -4.35 -10.25
C ALA A 72 -4.42 -3.97 -9.82
N ARG A 73 -5.35 -4.93 -9.90
CA ARG A 73 -6.72 -4.76 -9.42
C ARG A 73 -6.75 -4.42 -7.93
N THR A 74 -6.00 -5.16 -7.12
CA THR A 74 -5.97 -4.97 -5.67
C THR A 74 -5.49 -3.58 -5.26
N ARG A 75 -4.44 -3.07 -5.91
CA ARG A 75 -3.94 -1.71 -5.64
C ARG A 75 -4.98 -0.66 -6.00
N SER A 76 -5.65 -0.80 -7.16
CA SER A 76 -6.72 0.11 -7.56
C SER A 76 -7.88 0.10 -6.56
N GLU A 77 -8.28 -1.08 -6.08
CA GLU A 77 -9.33 -1.24 -5.07
C GLU A 77 -8.96 -0.55 -3.74
N ILE A 78 -7.74 -0.77 -3.24
CA ILE A 78 -7.24 -0.14 -2.01
C ILE A 78 -7.21 1.39 -2.14
N THR A 79 -6.72 1.91 -3.26
CA THR A 79 -6.70 3.36 -3.52
C THR A 79 -8.11 3.93 -3.55
N HIS A 80 -9.04 3.28 -4.25
CA HIS A 80 -10.44 3.69 -4.28
C HIS A 80 -11.05 3.69 -2.87
N GLN A 81 -10.86 2.61 -2.10
CA GLN A 81 -11.35 2.53 -0.72
C GLN A 81 -10.80 3.67 0.16
N GLY A 82 -9.51 3.99 0.02
CA GLY A 82 -8.88 5.10 0.74
C GLY A 82 -9.46 6.46 0.38
N LEU A 83 -9.60 6.75 -0.92
CA LEU A 83 -10.16 8.01 -1.41
C LEU A 83 -11.63 8.16 -1.00
N SER A 84 -12.45 7.12 -1.16
CA SER A 84 -13.84 7.13 -0.71
C SER A 84 -13.98 7.35 0.80
N ALA A 85 -13.09 6.74 1.60
CA ALA A 85 -13.08 6.95 3.05
C ALA A 85 -12.69 8.37 3.45
N ALA A 86 -11.91 9.07 2.60
CA ALA A 86 -11.59 10.49 2.75
C ALA A 86 -12.70 11.42 2.23
N GLY A 87 -13.77 10.88 1.63
CA GLY A 87 -14.86 11.66 1.05
C GLY A 87 -14.60 12.15 -0.38
N ILE A 88 -13.58 11.60 -1.06
CA ILE A 88 -13.30 11.85 -2.48
C ILE A 88 -14.02 10.75 -3.29
N ALA A 89 -14.89 11.15 -4.22
CA ALA A 89 -15.67 10.27 -5.08
C ALA A 89 -14.92 9.94 -6.38
#